data_AF-A0A9P1M6I0-F1
#
_entry.id   AF-A0A9P1M6I0-F1
#
_cell.length_a   1.000
_cell.length_b   1.000
_cell.length_c   1.000
_cell.angle_alpha   90.00
_cell.angle_beta   90.00
_cell.angle_gamma   90.00
#
_symmetry.space_group_name_H-M   'P 1'
#
loop_
_entity.id
_entity.type
_entity.pdbx_description
1 polymer ?
#
loop_
_entity_poly.entity_id
_entity_poly.type
_entity_poly.pdbx_seq_one_letter_code
_entity_poly.pdbx_strand_id
1 'polypeptide(L)'
;MVRHVTLYHATDPLLGHLPVLIFHGPSTTANYTLNSSRVQVHVYSPAGFQSYPRITISPNSPFYGVVNHLPREWQGDEIYRGLAFGLFKYFTELPELVKNYLRNQYPTTRARRPGSAPALFGEQHAADLASSMLKSEVTTEVVNQLHDALQTQHISNVDIDFVLPPGSIVPLQPEDYSDVPEDEDDIMDPTLRQYGGYTPLIRLFGEPIFLPTARLRRAPSKPTSLNRSKPKAELRMKLGELLDTEERYVMKLNELVRHIADDFRQLAKQQAQGSLSPSEEEVGRLFPTSADRILQMNSAFHIELRRIMEESEEEAVKDIETPTVALAGSKLGGSVRVKDPSGALSVARLCLEWFPKFTDSYQDYIKASQHFPTLLNGFLSKQSSFRQRVNQAGEQAIRSVLIEPVQRLPRYSLLIDQIVSSLPITHPALQPMLKARDIIANICSMDDPLPDKPQTTTRMRNMVESWPLDLEPQGRLILAVDFIEVLPPYQIPKPDDTENAGMFLLFSDCIVILKKKVMGLTGRDLLRELDKPSAAGLMMSMTNAAGGPPPMSLPLLGGIILATFASPNLFMGKWCG
;
A
#
# COMPACT_ATOMS: atom_id res chain seq x y z
N MET A 1 -11.20 29.89 -19.51
CA MET A 1 -12.22 30.30 -20.51
C MET A 1 -12.66 31.74 -20.24
N VAL A 2 -12.95 32.51 -21.29
CA VAL A 2 -13.24 33.96 -21.24
C VAL A 2 -14.70 34.19 -20.82
N ARG A 3 -14.96 35.23 -20.01
CA ARG A 3 -16.22 35.52 -19.27
C ARG A 3 -17.50 35.81 -20.09
N HIS A 4 -17.60 35.46 -21.37
CA HIS A 4 -18.79 35.74 -22.21
C HIS A 4 -19.05 34.67 -23.28
N VAL A 5 -19.21 33.40 -22.88
CA VAL A 5 -19.61 32.31 -23.79
C VAL A 5 -20.95 31.72 -23.37
N THR A 6 -21.71 31.25 -24.35
CA THR A 6 -22.97 30.51 -24.18
C THR A 6 -22.77 29.07 -24.65
N LEU A 7 -23.20 28.09 -23.85
CA LEU A 7 -23.14 26.68 -24.21
C LEU A 7 -24.34 26.29 -25.09
N TYR A 8 -24.03 25.58 -26.16
CA TYR A 8 -24.96 24.88 -27.03
C TYR A 8 -24.63 23.39 -27.00
N HIS A 9 -25.63 22.53 -26.98
CA HIS A 9 -25.42 21.08 -26.95
C HIS A 9 -26.36 20.34 -27.89
N ALA A 10 -25.90 19.22 -28.44
CA ALA A 10 -26.69 18.26 -29.19
C ALA A 10 -26.16 16.84 -28.95
N THR A 11 -26.92 15.83 -29.37
CA THR A 11 -26.41 14.46 -29.51
C THR A 11 -26.18 14.19 -30.98
N ASP A 12 -25.02 13.64 -31.32
CA ASP A 12 -24.63 13.37 -32.70
C ASP A 12 -25.16 12.00 -33.15
N PRO A 13 -26.17 11.93 -34.05
CA PRO A 13 -26.75 10.66 -34.48
C PRO A 13 -25.79 9.80 -35.31
N LEU A 14 -24.77 10.39 -35.93
CA LEU A 14 -23.77 9.67 -36.72
C LEU A 14 -22.61 9.17 -35.86
N LEU A 15 -22.39 9.75 -34.67
CA LEU A 15 -21.45 9.28 -33.64
C LEU A 15 -22.18 8.60 -32.48
N GLY A 16 -23.11 7.69 -32.76
CA GLY A 16 -23.73 6.84 -31.74
C GLY A 16 -24.58 7.57 -30.68
N HIS A 17 -25.14 8.74 -31.03
CA HIS A 17 -25.87 9.63 -30.12
C HIS A 17 -25.03 10.18 -28.96
N LEU A 18 -23.71 10.28 -29.14
CA LEU A 18 -22.84 10.86 -28.14
C LEU A 18 -23.01 12.40 -28.06
N PRO A 19 -22.83 13.00 -26.87
CA PRO A 19 -23.04 14.43 -26.67
C PRO A 19 -21.92 15.27 -27.29
N VAL A 20 -22.29 16.38 -27.94
CA VAL A 20 -21.38 17.41 -28.46
C VAL A 20 -21.73 18.73 -27.80
N LEU A 21 -20.73 19.39 -27.22
CA LEU A 21 -20.86 20.67 -26.53
C LEU A 21 -20.08 21.75 -27.28
N ILE A 22 -20.71 22.90 -27.53
CA ILE A 22 -20.07 24.05 -28.18
C ILE A 22 -20.30 25.30 -27.38
N PHE A 23 -19.20 25.98 -27.04
CA PHE A 23 -19.24 27.29 -26.43
C PHE A 23 -19.05 28.36 -27.50
N HIS A 24 -20.07 29.18 -27.70
CA HIS A 24 -20.06 30.29 -28.66
C HIS A 24 -20.14 31.63 -27.94
N GLY A 25 -19.39 32.63 -28.40
CA GLY A 25 -19.47 34.00 -27.88
C GLY A 25 -18.75 35.02 -28.75
N PRO A 26 -18.87 36.32 -28.44
CA PRO A 26 -18.11 37.35 -29.12
C PRO A 26 -16.61 37.22 -28.81
N SER A 27 -15.76 37.53 -29.79
CA SER A 27 -14.30 37.58 -29.57
C SER A 27 -13.91 38.82 -28.76
N THR A 28 -12.77 38.79 -28.05
CA THR A 28 -12.29 39.89 -27.19
C THR A 28 -11.97 41.19 -27.94
N THR A 29 -11.85 41.14 -29.26
CA THR A 29 -11.70 42.30 -30.16
C THR A 29 -12.83 42.34 -31.18
N ALA A 30 -14.06 42.54 -30.69
CA ALA A 30 -15.26 42.62 -31.53
C ALA A 30 -15.28 43.94 -32.33
N ASN A 31 -14.71 43.92 -33.54
CA ASN A 31 -14.97 44.93 -34.57
C ASN A 31 -15.93 44.32 -35.58
N TYR A 32 -17.17 44.80 -35.61
CA TYR A 32 -18.17 44.40 -36.59
C TYR A 32 -17.81 45.03 -37.94
N THR A 33 -17.69 44.19 -38.97
CA THR A 33 -17.63 44.65 -40.36
C THR A 33 -18.86 44.12 -41.08
N LEU A 34 -19.41 44.88 -42.02
CA LEU A 34 -20.71 44.60 -42.67
C LEU A 34 -20.89 43.17 -43.23
N ASN A 35 -19.80 42.43 -43.48
CA ASN A 35 -19.82 41.08 -44.06
C ASN A 35 -19.00 40.02 -43.30
N SER A 36 -18.48 40.31 -42.09
CA SER A 36 -17.76 39.30 -41.31
C SER A 36 -17.96 39.42 -39.82
N SER A 37 -18.17 38.26 -39.19
CA SER A 37 -18.41 38.10 -37.76
C SER A 37 -17.15 37.54 -37.10
N ARG A 38 -16.68 38.19 -36.03
CA ARG A 38 -15.54 37.73 -35.23
C ARG A 38 -16.03 37.12 -33.93
N VAL A 39 -16.04 35.80 -33.88
CA VAL A 39 -16.56 35.05 -32.73
C VAL A 39 -15.44 34.24 -32.07
N GLN A 40 -15.76 33.62 -30.95
CA GLN A 40 -14.99 32.53 -30.37
C GLN A 40 -15.87 31.28 -30.33
N VAL A 41 -15.27 30.14 -30.66
CA VAL A 41 -15.95 28.84 -30.67
C VAL A 41 -15.04 27.82 -29.98
N HIS A 42 -15.58 27.07 -29.02
CA HIS A 42 -14.84 25.99 -28.35
C HIS A 42 -15.69 24.73 -28.42
N VAL A 43 -15.18 23.68 -29.07
CA VAL A 43 -15.92 22.44 -29.32
C VAL A 43 -15.37 21.33 -28.45
N TYR A 44 -16.21 20.72 -27.62
CA TYR A 44 -15.94 19.51 -26.87
C TYR A 44 -16.81 18.38 -27.43
N SER A 45 -16.16 17.32 -27.88
CA SER A 45 -16.85 16.11 -28.32
C SER A 45 -16.07 14.86 -27.88
N PRO A 46 -16.65 13.66 -28.02
CA PRO A 46 -15.94 12.40 -27.78
C PRO A 46 -14.73 12.21 -28.70
N ALA A 47 -14.70 12.87 -29.86
CA ALA A 47 -13.55 12.86 -30.77
C ALA A 47 -12.39 13.75 -30.31
N GLY A 48 -12.58 14.52 -29.24
CA GLY A 48 -11.58 15.42 -28.65
C GLY A 48 -12.11 16.84 -28.45
N PHE A 49 -11.22 17.73 -28.03
CA PHE A 49 -11.51 19.13 -27.76
C PHE A 49 -10.67 20.05 -28.64
N GLN A 50 -11.27 21.15 -29.12
CA GLN A 50 -10.56 22.19 -29.84
C GLN A 50 -11.09 23.59 -29.49
N SER A 51 -10.17 24.53 -29.29
CA SER A 51 -10.47 25.90 -28.88
C SER A 51 -10.13 26.91 -29.98
N TYR A 52 -11.10 27.71 -30.39
CA TYR A 52 -10.94 28.81 -31.34
C TYR A 52 -11.26 30.15 -30.66
N PRO A 53 -10.30 30.77 -29.96
CA PRO A 53 -10.53 32.03 -29.23
C PRO A 53 -10.80 33.22 -30.16
N ARG A 54 -10.38 33.12 -31.44
CA ARG A 54 -10.65 34.12 -32.48
C ARG A 54 -10.88 33.42 -33.81
N ILE A 55 -12.10 33.51 -34.32
CA ILE A 55 -12.47 32.97 -35.63
C ILE A 55 -13.29 34.03 -36.38
N THR A 56 -12.94 34.25 -37.64
CA THR A 56 -13.65 35.19 -38.52
C THR A 56 -14.49 34.39 -39.48
N ILE A 57 -15.81 34.54 -39.39
CA ILE A 57 -16.76 33.94 -40.30
C ILE A 57 -16.91 34.90 -41.47
N SER A 58 -16.41 34.51 -42.64
CA SER A 58 -16.55 35.27 -43.88
C SER A 58 -16.98 34.36 -45.02
N PRO A 59 -17.80 34.86 -45.97
CA PRO A 59 -18.18 34.10 -47.17
C PRO A 59 -17.01 33.62 -48.03
N ASN A 60 -15.87 34.32 -47.93
CA ASN A 60 -14.65 33.99 -48.67
C ASN A 60 -13.81 32.88 -47.99
N SER A 61 -14.23 32.40 -46.81
CA SER A 61 -13.53 31.33 -46.11
C SER A 61 -13.82 29.97 -46.75
N PRO A 62 -12.82 29.07 -46.85
CA PRO A 62 -13.02 27.72 -47.38
C PRO A 62 -14.03 26.89 -46.57
N PHE A 63 -14.30 27.25 -45.32
CA PHE A 63 -15.23 26.54 -44.44
C PHE A 63 -16.66 27.10 -44.50
N TYR A 64 -16.92 28.16 -45.28
CA TYR A 64 -18.25 28.78 -45.32
C TYR A 64 -19.30 27.94 -46.05
N GLY A 65 -18.89 26.96 -46.86
CA GLY A 65 -19.80 26.05 -47.58
C GLY A 65 -20.83 25.35 -46.68
N VAL A 66 -20.45 25.08 -45.42
CA VAL A 66 -21.35 24.50 -44.40
C VAL A 66 -22.59 25.36 -44.13
N VAL A 67 -22.50 26.69 -44.23
CA VAL A 67 -23.62 27.60 -43.97
C VAL A 67 -24.74 27.41 -45.00
N ASN A 68 -24.39 27.07 -46.24
CA ASN A 68 -25.38 26.83 -47.30
C ASN A 68 -26.22 25.58 -47.04
N HIS A 69 -25.74 24.65 -46.20
CA HIS A 69 -26.43 23.42 -45.83
C HIS A 69 -27.33 23.58 -44.60
N LEU A 70 -27.27 24.73 -43.89
CA LEU A 70 -28.22 25.05 -42.82
C LEU A 70 -29.63 25.31 -43.37
N PRO A 71 -30.71 25.06 -42.60
CA PRO A 71 -32.05 25.47 -43.01
C PRO A 71 -32.14 26.99 -43.19
N ARG A 72 -32.95 27.46 -44.14
CA ARG A 72 -32.99 28.88 -44.58
C ARG A 72 -33.22 29.88 -43.44
N GLU A 73 -33.97 29.47 -42.42
CA GLU A 73 -34.23 30.26 -41.20
C GLU A 73 -32.96 30.51 -40.37
N TRP A 74 -32.04 29.55 -40.32
CA TRP A 74 -30.78 29.63 -39.55
C TRP A 74 -29.62 30.22 -40.35
N GLN A 75 -29.71 30.25 -41.68
CA GLN A 75 -28.68 30.87 -42.53
C GLN A 75 -28.51 32.37 -42.26
N GLY A 76 -29.56 33.06 -41.81
CA GLY A 76 -29.50 34.46 -41.40
C GLY A 76 -29.00 34.67 -39.96
N ASP A 77 -29.02 33.63 -39.13
CA ASP A 77 -28.63 33.71 -37.72
C ASP A 77 -27.10 33.64 -37.58
N GLU A 78 -26.52 34.67 -36.96
CA GLU A 78 -25.07 34.74 -36.71
C GLU A 78 -24.57 33.61 -35.80
N ILE A 79 -25.38 33.19 -34.83
CA ILE A 79 -25.02 32.15 -33.87
C ILE A 79 -24.91 30.81 -34.58
N TYR A 80 -25.95 30.41 -35.32
CA TYR A 80 -25.96 29.11 -35.99
C TYR A 80 -24.97 29.03 -37.14
N ARG A 81 -24.71 30.16 -37.84
CA ARG A 81 -23.57 30.27 -38.75
C ARG A 81 -22.25 30.02 -38.03
N GLY A 82 -22.05 30.61 -36.85
CA GLY A 82 -20.85 30.39 -36.04
C GLY A 82 -20.69 28.98 -35.53
N LEU A 83 -21.78 28.34 -35.08
CA LEU A 83 -21.80 26.95 -34.65
C LEU A 83 -21.44 26.00 -35.80
N ALA A 84 -22.10 26.12 -36.95
CA ALA A 84 -21.86 25.29 -38.12
C ALA A 84 -20.44 25.47 -38.68
N PHE A 85 -19.99 26.72 -38.79
CA PHE A 85 -18.64 27.05 -39.24
C PHE A 85 -17.57 26.48 -38.30
N GLY A 86 -17.74 26.66 -36.99
CA GLY A 86 -16.83 26.15 -35.98
C GLY A 86 -16.79 24.61 -35.94
N LEU A 87 -17.94 23.95 -36.07
CA LEU A 87 -18.04 22.49 -36.17
C LEU A 87 -17.33 21.93 -37.39
N PHE A 88 -17.56 22.52 -38.56
CA PHE A 88 -16.95 22.02 -39.79
C PHE A 88 -15.44 22.24 -39.79
N LYS A 89 -14.98 23.37 -39.26
CA LYS A 89 -13.55 23.60 -39.03
C LYS A 89 -12.95 22.56 -38.07
N TYR A 90 -13.63 22.29 -36.95
CA TYR A 90 -13.24 21.25 -35.99
C TYR A 90 -13.14 19.87 -36.66
N PHE A 91 -14.16 19.48 -37.42
CA PHE A 91 -14.16 18.22 -38.18
C PHE A 91 -13.03 18.14 -39.19
N THR A 92 -12.67 19.24 -39.84
CA THR A 92 -11.55 19.25 -40.78
C THR A 92 -10.22 19.04 -40.05
N GLU A 93 -10.01 19.70 -38.90
CA GLU A 93 -8.77 19.66 -38.12
C GLU A 93 -8.58 18.40 -37.26
N LEU A 94 -9.61 17.57 -37.08
CA LEU A 94 -9.49 16.30 -36.36
C LEU A 94 -8.44 15.37 -37.00
N PRO A 95 -7.57 14.70 -36.20
CA PRO A 95 -6.59 13.75 -36.74
C PRO A 95 -7.23 12.60 -37.51
N GLU A 96 -6.62 12.19 -38.63
CA GLU A 96 -7.19 11.14 -39.49
C GLU A 96 -7.30 9.78 -38.78
N LEU A 97 -6.38 9.49 -37.85
CA LEU A 97 -6.46 8.29 -37.00
C LEU A 97 -7.74 8.26 -36.16
N VAL A 98 -8.13 9.41 -35.58
CA VAL A 98 -9.36 9.54 -34.76
C VAL A 98 -10.59 9.38 -35.65
N LYS A 99 -10.59 10.03 -36.82
CA LYS A 99 -11.69 9.91 -37.79
C LYS A 99 -11.87 8.46 -38.24
N ASN A 100 -10.79 7.77 -38.56
CA ASN A 100 -10.83 6.36 -38.99
C ASN A 100 -11.29 5.43 -37.86
N TYR A 101 -10.80 5.65 -36.64
CA TYR A 101 -11.26 4.90 -35.47
C TYR A 101 -12.77 5.08 -35.25
N LEU A 102 -13.28 6.31 -35.26
CA LEU A 102 -14.70 6.60 -35.06
C LEU A 102 -15.58 6.08 -36.21
N ARG A 103 -15.11 6.15 -37.47
CA ARG A 103 -15.80 5.54 -38.61
C ARG A 103 -15.94 4.02 -38.45
N ASN A 104 -14.92 3.36 -37.92
CA ASN A 104 -14.92 1.92 -37.69
C ASN A 104 -15.80 1.53 -36.48
N GLN A 105 -15.78 2.35 -35.43
CA GLN A 105 -16.58 2.11 -34.22
C GLN A 105 -18.07 2.38 -34.44
N TYR A 106 -18.39 3.41 -35.22
CA TYR A 106 -19.76 3.81 -35.57
C TYR A 106 -19.97 3.76 -37.09
N PRO A 107 -20.02 2.56 -37.69
CA PRO A 107 -20.25 2.45 -39.12
C PRO A 107 -21.65 2.98 -39.44
N THR A 108 -21.73 4.02 -40.27
CA THR A 108 -22.98 4.63 -40.77
C THR A 108 -23.71 3.68 -41.72
N THR A 109 -24.25 2.59 -41.17
CA THR A 109 -24.91 1.49 -41.90
C THR A 109 -26.37 1.32 -41.51
N ARG A 110 -27.07 2.41 -41.17
CA ARG A 110 -28.54 2.39 -41.14
C ARG A 110 -29.12 2.68 -42.53
N ALA A 111 -29.19 1.62 -43.33
CA ALA A 111 -30.24 1.37 -44.33
C ALA A 111 -30.79 2.57 -45.13
N ARG A 112 -29.93 3.35 -45.79
CA ARG A 112 -30.37 4.29 -46.85
C ARG A 112 -29.46 4.17 -48.07
N ARG A 113 -30.05 4.45 -49.24
CA ARG A 113 -29.48 4.21 -50.57
C ARG A 113 -28.03 4.75 -50.66
N PRO A 114 -27.11 4.03 -51.35
CA PRO A 114 -25.76 4.53 -51.61
C PRO A 114 -25.82 5.94 -52.20
N GLY A 115 -25.20 6.92 -51.53
CA GLY A 115 -25.15 8.31 -51.98
C GLY A 115 -26.14 9.30 -51.34
N SER A 116 -27.02 8.88 -50.41
CA SER A 116 -28.01 9.79 -49.79
C SER A 116 -27.81 10.08 -48.30
N ALA A 117 -26.78 9.52 -47.65
CA ALA A 117 -26.50 9.75 -46.24
C ALA A 117 -25.37 10.79 -46.08
N PRO A 118 -25.47 11.74 -45.12
CA PRO A 118 -24.39 12.68 -44.85
C PRO A 118 -23.10 11.91 -44.54
N ALA A 119 -22.00 12.30 -45.19
CA ALA A 119 -20.70 11.74 -44.86
C ALA A 119 -20.30 12.17 -43.44
N LEU A 120 -19.87 11.20 -42.61
CA LEU A 120 -19.36 11.50 -41.27
C LEU A 120 -18.19 12.49 -41.37
N PHE A 121 -18.26 13.57 -40.60
CA PHE A 121 -17.34 14.72 -40.63
C PHE A 121 -17.42 15.63 -41.87
N GLY A 122 -18.47 15.51 -42.70
CA GLY A 122 -18.71 16.39 -43.86
C GLY A 122 -19.46 17.70 -43.53
N GLU A 123 -19.63 18.55 -44.55
CA GLU A 123 -20.36 19.83 -44.43
C GLU A 123 -21.82 19.62 -44.01
N GLN A 124 -22.54 18.71 -44.68
CA GLN A 124 -23.93 18.39 -44.33
C GLN A 124 -24.04 17.91 -42.89
N HIS A 125 -23.09 17.09 -42.41
CA HIS A 125 -23.08 16.59 -41.04
C HIS A 125 -22.93 17.74 -40.02
N ALA A 126 -21.98 18.65 -40.24
CA ALA A 126 -21.78 19.80 -39.36
C ALA A 126 -23.01 20.74 -39.34
N ALA A 127 -23.65 20.95 -40.49
CA ALA A 127 -24.86 21.77 -40.59
C ALA A 127 -26.07 21.13 -39.88
N ASP A 128 -26.31 19.84 -40.12
CA ASP A 128 -27.39 19.08 -39.48
C ASP A 128 -27.20 19.10 -37.95
N LEU A 129 -25.97 18.84 -37.47
CA LEU A 129 -25.65 18.85 -36.06
C LEU A 129 -25.85 20.25 -35.46
N ALA A 130 -25.34 21.31 -36.10
CA ALA A 130 -25.53 22.70 -35.67
C ALA A 130 -27.02 23.08 -35.56
N SER A 131 -27.83 22.65 -36.53
CA SER A 131 -29.28 22.94 -36.53
C SER A 131 -30.04 22.25 -35.39
N SER A 132 -29.52 21.12 -34.89
CA SER A 132 -30.09 20.37 -33.77
C SER A 132 -29.64 20.88 -32.40
N MET A 133 -28.75 21.86 -32.33
CA MET A 133 -28.18 22.33 -31.07
C MET A 133 -29.16 23.17 -30.26
N LEU A 134 -29.26 22.85 -28.98
CA LEU A 134 -30.06 23.58 -28.01
C LEU A 134 -29.17 24.43 -27.12
N LYS A 135 -29.60 25.66 -26.86
CA LYS A 135 -28.95 26.56 -25.91
C LYS A 135 -29.15 26.04 -24.50
N SER A 136 -28.06 25.90 -23.74
CA SER A 136 -28.10 25.49 -22.33
C SER A 136 -28.26 26.69 -21.39
N GLU A 137 -29.11 26.54 -20.39
CA GLU A 137 -29.27 27.52 -19.30
C GLU A 137 -28.14 27.45 -18.27
N VAL A 138 -27.42 26.33 -18.22
CA VAL A 138 -26.47 26.01 -17.14
C VAL A 138 -25.00 26.20 -17.59
N THR A 139 -24.76 27.18 -18.46
CA THR A 139 -23.44 27.39 -19.08
C THR A 139 -22.33 27.58 -18.04
N THR A 140 -22.58 28.35 -16.99
CA THR A 140 -21.57 28.68 -15.97
C THR A 140 -21.13 27.47 -15.16
N GLU A 141 -22.05 26.57 -14.81
CA GLU A 141 -21.70 25.39 -14.02
C GLU A 141 -20.87 24.41 -14.86
N VAL A 142 -21.26 24.17 -16.12
CA VAL A 142 -20.51 23.28 -17.02
C VAL A 142 -19.11 23.82 -17.29
N VAL A 143 -18.94 25.14 -17.45
CA VAL A 143 -17.61 25.76 -17.59
C VAL A 143 -16.76 25.53 -16.34
N ASN A 144 -17.33 25.68 -15.14
CA ASN A 144 -16.61 25.42 -13.89
C ASN A 144 -16.23 23.95 -13.77
N GLN A 145 -17.14 23.02 -14.09
CA GLN A 145 -16.87 21.58 -14.07
C GLN A 145 -15.77 21.19 -15.06
N LEU A 146 -15.81 21.72 -16.29
CA LEU A 146 -14.74 21.49 -17.28
C LEU A 146 -13.42 22.11 -16.83
N HIS A 147 -13.45 23.27 -16.17
CA HIS A 147 -12.24 23.86 -15.60
C HIS A 147 -11.67 22.97 -14.51
N ASP A 148 -12.52 22.45 -13.61
CA ASP A 148 -12.10 21.58 -12.52
C ASP A 148 -11.58 20.22 -13.00
N ALA A 149 -12.15 19.70 -14.11
CA ALA A 149 -11.74 18.43 -14.72
C ALA A 149 -10.46 18.55 -15.57
N LEU A 150 -10.26 19.68 -16.26
CA LEU A 150 -9.15 19.88 -17.20
C LEU A 150 -8.02 20.74 -16.62
N GLN A 151 -8.16 21.28 -15.41
CA GLN A 151 -7.08 21.98 -14.75
C GLN A 151 -5.90 21.04 -14.52
N THR A 152 -4.70 21.59 -14.65
CA THR A 152 -3.47 20.88 -14.29
C THR A 152 -3.53 20.49 -12.82
N GLN A 153 -3.65 19.20 -12.54
CA GLN A 153 -3.58 18.70 -11.17
C GLN A 153 -2.12 18.54 -10.76
N HIS A 154 -1.73 19.22 -9.69
CA HIS A 154 -0.41 19.03 -9.07
C HIS A 154 -0.44 17.75 -8.23
N ILE A 155 -0.24 16.61 -8.87
CA ILE A 155 -0.08 15.34 -8.19
C ILE A 155 1.35 15.26 -7.68
N SER A 156 1.53 15.07 -6.38
CA SER A 156 2.86 14.95 -5.78
C SER A 156 3.56 13.66 -6.19
N ASN A 157 2.83 12.54 -6.24
CA ASN A 157 3.33 11.23 -6.66
C ASN A 157 2.25 10.46 -7.43
N VAL A 158 2.64 9.76 -8.49
CA VAL A 158 1.78 8.82 -9.22
C VAL A 158 2.37 7.43 -9.03
N ASP A 159 1.65 6.57 -8.33
CA ASP A 159 1.98 5.15 -8.23
C ASP A 159 1.38 4.44 -9.47
N ILE A 160 2.21 3.81 -10.30
CA ILE A 160 1.77 3.10 -11.52
C ILE A 160 2.07 1.61 -11.35
N ASP A 161 1.04 0.78 -11.35
CA ASP A 161 1.18 -0.67 -11.32
C ASP A 161 1.33 -1.22 -12.75
N PHE A 162 2.48 -1.81 -13.06
CA PHE A 162 2.72 -2.52 -14.31
C PHE A 162 2.30 -3.98 -14.20
N VAL A 163 1.18 -4.33 -14.82
CA VAL A 163 0.74 -5.72 -14.95
C VAL A 163 1.37 -6.33 -16.20
N LEU A 164 2.39 -7.17 -15.99
CA LEU A 164 3.02 -7.93 -17.07
C LEU A 164 2.31 -9.29 -17.24
N PRO A 165 2.37 -9.90 -18.45
CA PRO A 165 1.86 -11.24 -18.66
C PRO A 165 2.46 -12.27 -17.68
N PRO A 166 1.72 -13.32 -17.30
CA PRO A 166 2.23 -14.34 -16.38
C PRO A 166 3.52 -14.98 -16.94
N GLY A 167 4.53 -15.12 -16.08
CA GLY A 167 5.86 -15.63 -16.46
C GLY A 167 6.84 -14.57 -16.99
N SER A 168 6.42 -13.30 -17.11
CA SER A 168 7.31 -12.20 -17.55
C SER A 168 8.30 -11.74 -16.49
N ILE A 169 8.05 -12.08 -15.21
CA ILE A 169 8.95 -11.80 -14.10
C ILE A 169 9.58 -13.13 -13.68
N VAL A 170 10.85 -13.31 -13.99
CA VAL A 170 11.64 -14.49 -13.65
C VAL A 170 12.55 -14.13 -12.47
N PRO A 171 12.34 -14.73 -11.29
CA PRO A 171 13.21 -14.50 -10.14
C PRO A 171 14.65 -14.84 -10.48
N LEU A 172 15.57 -13.91 -10.24
CA LEU A 172 16.99 -14.13 -10.44
C LEU A 172 17.51 -15.17 -9.45
N GLN A 173 18.28 -16.13 -9.95
CA GLN A 173 19.03 -17.05 -9.11
C GLN A 173 20.28 -16.35 -8.55
N PRO A 174 20.85 -16.83 -7.43
CA PRO A 174 22.07 -16.26 -6.85
C PRO A 174 23.23 -16.10 -7.84
N GLU A 175 23.31 -16.98 -8.84
CA GLU A 175 24.32 -17.02 -9.89
C GLU A 175 24.13 -15.89 -10.94
N ASP A 176 22.89 -15.46 -11.16
CA ASP A 176 22.55 -14.40 -12.13
C ASP A 176 23.02 -13.00 -11.68
N TYR A 177 23.37 -12.86 -10.40
CA TYR A 177 23.98 -11.65 -9.84
C TYR A 177 25.50 -11.56 -10.07
N SER A 178 26.15 -12.68 -10.43
CA SER A 178 27.61 -12.75 -10.64
C SER A 178 28.04 -12.67 -12.10
N ASP A 179 27.22 -13.17 -13.03
CA ASP A 179 27.57 -13.18 -14.45
C ASP A 179 27.04 -11.93 -15.14
N VAL A 180 27.77 -10.81 -15.06
CA VAL A 180 27.55 -9.65 -15.93
C VAL A 180 28.40 -9.83 -17.18
N PRO A 181 27.83 -10.15 -18.36
CA PRO A 181 28.60 -10.23 -19.60
C PRO A 181 29.26 -8.88 -19.89
N GLU A 182 30.54 -8.89 -20.27
CA GLU A 182 31.34 -7.68 -20.55
C GLU A 182 30.78 -6.81 -21.69
N ASP A 183 29.80 -7.32 -22.46
CA ASP A 183 29.17 -6.62 -23.58
C ASP A 183 27.93 -5.79 -23.17
N GLU A 184 27.44 -5.90 -21.93
CA GLU A 184 26.26 -5.19 -21.42
C GLU A 184 26.61 -4.10 -20.38
N ASP A 185 27.59 -3.25 -20.70
CA ASP A 185 27.96 -2.04 -19.93
C ASP A 185 26.78 -1.04 -19.70
N ASP A 186 25.62 -1.30 -20.32
CA ASP A 186 24.42 -0.47 -20.30
C ASP A 186 23.39 -0.86 -19.22
N ILE A 187 23.50 -2.03 -18.57
CA ILE A 187 22.57 -2.43 -17.50
C ILE A 187 23.16 -2.02 -16.15
N MET A 188 22.87 -0.79 -15.73
CA MET A 188 23.27 -0.22 -14.42
C MET A 188 22.74 -1.02 -13.21
N ASP A 189 21.73 -1.88 -13.38
CA ASP A 189 21.13 -2.67 -12.31
C ASP A 189 20.86 -4.14 -12.76
N PRO A 190 21.57 -5.14 -12.21
CA PRO A 190 21.39 -6.55 -12.57
C PRO A 190 19.97 -7.07 -12.27
N THR A 191 19.21 -6.41 -11.39
CA THR A 191 17.82 -6.79 -11.12
C THR A 191 16.90 -6.57 -12.31
N LEU A 192 17.27 -5.73 -13.29
CA LEU A 192 16.47 -5.50 -14.49
C LEU A 192 16.38 -6.72 -15.41
N ARG A 193 17.24 -7.72 -15.23
CA ARG A 193 17.20 -9.00 -15.98
C ARG A 193 16.00 -9.86 -15.66
N GLN A 194 15.38 -9.65 -14.50
CA GLN A 194 14.20 -10.39 -14.08
C GLN A 194 13.00 -10.18 -15.03
N TYR A 195 13.04 -9.15 -15.87
CA TYR A 195 11.94 -8.76 -16.75
C TYR A 195 12.09 -9.21 -18.21
N GLY A 196 13.18 -9.93 -18.55
CA GLY A 196 13.42 -10.49 -19.88
C GLY A 196 13.21 -9.48 -21.02
N GLY A 197 12.30 -9.79 -21.95
CA GLY A 197 12.01 -8.92 -23.10
C GLY A 197 11.40 -7.55 -22.73
N TYR A 198 10.93 -7.36 -21.50
CA TYR A 198 10.34 -6.10 -21.03
C TYR A 198 11.36 -5.18 -20.35
N THR A 199 12.62 -5.61 -20.20
CA THR A 199 13.70 -4.81 -19.60
C THR A 199 13.86 -3.41 -20.21
N PRO A 200 13.82 -3.22 -21.56
CA PRO A 200 13.93 -1.88 -22.15
C PRO A 200 12.79 -0.95 -21.73
N LEU A 201 11.57 -1.48 -21.60
CA LEU A 201 10.39 -0.71 -21.18
C LEU A 201 10.52 -0.28 -19.72
N ILE A 202 10.94 -1.18 -18.84
CA ILE A 202 11.06 -0.90 -17.40
C ILE A 202 12.20 0.08 -17.12
N ARG A 203 13.31 0.00 -17.89
CA ARG A 203 14.41 0.97 -17.82
C ARG A 203 13.96 2.42 -18.07
N LEU A 204 12.91 2.63 -18.89
CA LEU A 204 12.37 3.97 -19.14
C LEU A 204 11.71 4.60 -17.90
N PHE A 205 11.27 3.78 -16.94
CA PHE A 205 10.67 4.26 -15.68
C PHE A 205 11.71 4.58 -14.61
N GLY A 206 13.00 4.42 -14.91
CA GLY A 206 14.12 4.68 -14.01
C GLY A 206 14.58 3.44 -13.23
N GLU A 207 15.42 3.66 -12.23
CA GLU A 207 15.93 2.59 -11.37
C GLU A 207 14.78 2.00 -10.53
N PRO A 208 14.60 0.68 -10.49
CA PRO A 208 13.55 0.05 -9.70
C PRO A 208 13.81 0.27 -8.21
N ILE A 209 13.00 1.11 -7.58
CA ILE A 209 13.06 1.34 -6.14
C ILE A 209 12.17 0.32 -5.44
N PHE A 210 12.78 -0.60 -4.69
CA PHE A 210 12.02 -1.49 -3.83
C PHE A 210 11.36 -0.69 -2.71
N LEU A 211 10.03 -0.62 -2.74
CA LEU A 211 9.23 -0.08 -1.64
C LEU A 211 9.07 -1.19 -0.60
N PRO A 212 9.63 -1.03 0.62
CA PRO A 212 9.41 -1.99 1.70
C PRO A 212 7.90 -2.13 1.91
N THR A 213 7.43 -3.37 1.90
CA THR A 213 6.03 -3.79 2.04
C THR A 213 5.22 -2.96 3.05
N ALA A 214 3.91 -2.88 2.80
CA ALA A 214 2.83 -2.03 3.34
C ALA A 214 2.75 -1.71 4.86
N ARG A 215 3.69 -2.12 5.72
CA ARG A 215 3.68 -1.85 7.17
C ARG A 215 4.79 -0.94 7.68
N LEU A 216 5.81 -0.61 6.88
CA LEU A 216 6.58 0.59 7.20
C LEU A 216 5.63 1.77 6.96
N ARG A 217 5.36 2.57 8.01
CA ARG A 217 4.72 3.88 7.84
C ARG A 217 5.42 4.55 6.66
N ARG A 218 4.70 4.77 5.55
CA ARG A 218 5.17 5.64 4.48
C ARG A 218 5.44 6.98 5.17
N ALA A 219 6.70 7.25 5.51
CA ALA A 219 7.09 8.62 5.74
C ALA A 219 6.70 9.35 4.45
N PRO A 220 6.01 10.51 4.53
CA PRO A 220 5.71 11.28 3.33
C PRO A 220 7.01 11.34 2.52
N SER A 221 6.94 11.01 1.23
CA SER A 221 8.09 11.02 0.33
C SER A 221 8.69 12.41 0.39
N LYS A 222 9.68 12.58 1.27
CA LYS A 222 10.54 13.74 1.22
C LYS A 222 11.22 13.65 -0.13
N PRO A 223 11.39 14.77 -0.86
CA PRO A 223 12.17 14.77 -2.08
C PRO A 223 13.44 14.00 -1.80
N THR A 224 13.70 12.99 -2.63
CA THR A 224 14.77 12.02 -2.41
C THR A 224 16.03 12.78 -2.08
N SER A 225 16.38 12.85 -0.80
CA SER A 225 17.71 13.26 -0.37
C SER A 225 18.62 12.06 -0.60
N LEU A 226 18.70 11.63 -1.87
CA LEU A 226 19.92 11.07 -2.43
C LEU A 226 21.01 12.04 -1.99
N ASN A 227 21.98 11.55 -1.23
CA ASN A 227 23.08 12.30 -0.60
C ASN A 227 22.88 12.72 0.87
N ARG A 228 22.38 11.83 1.73
CA ARG A 228 23.00 11.70 3.04
C ARG A 228 23.40 10.26 3.26
N SER A 229 24.64 9.94 2.90
CA SER A 229 25.37 8.83 3.51
C SER A 229 25.27 8.99 5.02
N LYS A 230 24.35 8.27 5.66
CA LYS A 230 24.42 8.08 7.11
C LYS A 230 25.80 7.48 7.41
N PRO A 231 26.48 7.90 8.48
CA PRO A 231 27.86 7.49 8.70
C PRO A 231 27.90 5.98 8.84
N LYS A 232 28.76 5.31 8.08
CA LYS A 232 29.00 3.85 8.13
C LYS A 232 29.21 3.34 9.57
N ALA A 233 29.69 4.22 10.45
CA ALA A 233 29.78 4.01 11.90
C ALA A 233 28.43 3.73 12.59
N GLU A 234 27.34 4.40 12.19
CA GLU A 234 25.99 4.17 12.73
C GLU A 234 25.49 2.77 12.40
N LEU A 235 25.72 2.28 11.18
CA LEU A 235 25.41 0.91 10.79
C LEU A 235 26.18 -0.10 11.65
N ARG A 236 27.49 0.09 11.79
CA ARG A 236 28.34 -0.83 12.58
C ARG A 236 27.98 -0.82 14.07
N MET A 237 27.58 0.33 14.61
CA MET A 237 27.06 0.46 15.97
C MET A 237 25.76 -0.32 16.15
N LYS A 238 24.84 -0.28 15.18
CA LYS A 238 23.57 -1.03 15.23
C LYS A 238 23.75 -2.54 15.10
N LEU A 239 24.71 -2.99 14.29
CA LEU A 239 25.11 -4.40 14.26
C LEU A 239 25.74 -4.83 15.60
N GLY A 240 26.55 -3.97 16.22
CA GLY A 240 27.08 -4.22 17.57
C GLY A 240 25.99 -4.31 18.64
N GLU A 241 24.98 -3.44 18.57
CA GLU A 241 23.82 -3.48 19.47
C GLU A 241 23.04 -4.81 19.37
N LEU A 242 22.90 -5.36 18.15
CA LEU A 242 22.29 -6.68 17.96
C LEU A 242 23.08 -7.78 18.69
N LEU A 243 24.41 -7.78 18.55
CA LEU A 243 25.31 -8.74 19.21
C LEU A 243 25.26 -8.60 20.74
N ASP A 244 25.38 -7.38 21.27
CA ASP A 244 25.38 -7.12 22.71
C ASP A 244 24.06 -7.54 23.36
N THR A 245 22.94 -7.27 22.69
CA THR A 245 21.63 -7.65 23.20
C THR A 245 21.38 -9.15 23.08
N GLU A 246 21.98 -9.83 22.10
CA GLU A 246 21.93 -11.29 22.01
C GLU A 246 22.75 -11.93 23.13
N GLU A 247 23.95 -11.41 23.42
CA GLU A 247 24.79 -11.92 24.50
C GLU A 247 24.07 -11.86 25.85
N ARG A 248 23.48 -10.70 26.17
CA ARG A 248 22.70 -10.51 27.40
C ARG A 248 21.48 -11.42 27.44
N TYR A 249 20.83 -11.65 26.30
CA TYR A 249 19.67 -12.54 26.21
C TYR A 249 20.06 -14.00 26.45
N VAL A 250 21.14 -14.48 25.85
CA VAL A 250 21.68 -15.83 26.08
C VAL A 250 22.08 -16.02 27.54
N MET A 251 22.68 -15.02 28.20
CA MET A 251 22.96 -15.09 29.64
C MET A 251 21.69 -15.27 30.47
N LYS A 252 20.64 -14.49 30.21
CA LYS A 252 19.34 -14.62 30.90
C LYS A 252 18.66 -15.96 30.65
N LEU A 253 18.74 -16.48 29.42
CA LEU A 253 18.24 -17.82 29.10
C LEU A 253 19.02 -18.90 29.85
N ASN A 254 20.34 -18.73 29.99
CA ASN A 254 21.17 -19.67 30.73
C ASN A 254 20.77 -19.68 32.22
N GLU A 255 20.54 -18.51 32.80
CA GLU A 255 19.99 -18.36 34.15
C GLU A 255 18.63 -19.06 34.30
N LEU A 256 17.72 -18.85 33.34
CA LEU A 256 16.41 -19.48 33.34
C LEU A 256 16.49 -21.01 33.32
N VAL A 257 17.31 -21.58 32.43
CA VAL A 257 17.32 -23.02 32.16
C VAL A 257 18.23 -23.76 33.15
N ARG A 258 19.49 -23.33 33.29
CA ARG A 258 20.51 -24.08 34.05
C ARG A 258 20.53 -23.79 35.54
N HIS A 259 20.02 -22.64 35.96
CA HIS A 259 20.00 -22.27 37.36
C HIS A 259 18.58 -22.37 37.92
N ILE A 260 17.61 -21.70 37.30
CA ILE A 260 16.24 -21.65 37.83
C ILE A 260 15.52 -22.98 37.56
N ALA A 261 15.42 -23.42 36.29
CA ALA A 261 14.65 -24.61 35.95
C ALA A 261 15.26 -25.91 36.50
N ASP A 262 16.59 -26.07 36.42
CA ASP A 262 17.26 -27.28 36.93
C ASP A 262 17.16 -27.42 38.44
N ASP A 263 17.27 -26.33 39.21
CA ASP A 263 17.02 -26.34 40.66
C ASP A 263 15.60 -26.84 40.99
N PHE A 264 14.60 -26.38 40.24
CA PHE A 264 13.21 -26.80 40.43
C PHE A 264 12.97 -28.25 39.97
N ARG A 265 13.59 -28.69 38.88
CA ARG A 265 13.53 -30.08 38.37
C ARG A 265 14.19 -31.06 39.36
N GLN A 266 15.35 -30.72 39.93
CA GLN A 266 16.04 -31.56 40.91
C GLN A 266 15.22 -31.73 42.20
N LEU A 267 14.59 -30.65 42.68
CA LEU A 267 13.72 -30.70 43.86
C LEU A 267 12.45 -31.51 43.63
N ALA A 268 11.87 -31.45 42.43
CA ALA A 268 10.72 -32.28 42.06
C ALA A 268 11.08 -33.78 42.07
N LYS A 269 12.30 -34.13 41.62
CA LYS A 269 12.80 -35.52 41.61
C LYS A 269 13.18 -36.07 42.98
N GLN A 270 13.59 -35.22 43.92
CA GLN A 270 13.97 -35.61 45.28
C GLN A 270 12.77 -35.74 46.25
N GLN A 271 11.53 -35.58 45.77
CA GLN A 271 10.34 -35.63 46.62
C GLN A 271 9.88 -37.05 46.96
N ALA A 272 9.39 -37.23 48.18
CA ALA A 272 8.59 -38.38 48.61
C ALA A 272 7.11 -38.17 48.22
N GLN A 273 6.41 -39.25 47.81
CA GLN A 273 5.00 -39.20 47.41
C GLN A 273 4.13 -38.61 48.54
N GLY A 274 3.62 -37.38 48.37
CA GLY A 274 2.62 -36.77 49.28
C GLY A 274 2.85 -35.32 49.74
N SER A 275 3.88 -34.61 49.29
CA SER A 275 4.10 -33.20 49.65
C SER A 275 3.24 -32.20 48.86
N LEU A 276 2.94 -31.05 49.49
CA LEU A 276 2.16 -29.92 48.94
C LEU A 276 2.91 -29.08 47.86
N SER A 277 4.07 -29.55 47.42
CA SER A 277 4.93 -28.89 46.43
C SER A 277 4.56 -29.32 45.00
N PRO A 278 4.85 -28.51 43.97
CA PRO A 278 4.48 -28.83 42.59
C PRO A 278 5.10 -30.14 42.10
N SER A 279 4.30 -30.94 41.41
CA SER A 279 4.71 -32.24 40.84
C SER A 279 5.69 -32.07 39.67
N GLU A 280 6.42 -33.14 39.31
CA GLU A 280 7.37 -33.13 38.18
C GLU A 280 6.70 -32.71 36.86
N GLU A 281 5.45 -33.11 36.64
CA GLU A 281 4.66 -32.72 35.46
C GLU A 281 4.29 -31.23 35.47
N GLU A 282 3.92 -30.68 36.63
CA GLU A 282 3.61 -29.26 36.83
C GLU A 282 4.84 -28.36 36.65
N VAL A 283 6.01 -28.80 37.12
CA VAL A 283 7.29 -28.10 36.89
C VAL A 283 7.70 -28.21 35.42
N GLY A 284 7.50 -29.36 34.78
CA GLY A 284 7.72 -29.55 33.35
C GLY A 284 6.83 -28.67 32.46
N ARG A 285 5.60 -28.35 32.91
CA ARG A 285 4.72 -27.38 32.23
C ARG A 285 5.17 -25.93 32.41
N LEU A 286 5.77 -25.57 33.54
CA LEU A 286 6.30 -24.22 33.78
C LEU A 286 7.65 -23.98 33.07
N PHE A 287 8.48 -25.01 32.97
CA PHE A 287 9.77 -24.98 32.28
C PHE A 287 9.82 -26.04 31.16
N PRO A 288 9.12 -25.79 30.04
CA PRO A 288 9.01 -26.74 28.94
C PRO A 288 10.37 -27.03 28.32
N THR A 289 10.53 -28.23 27.75
CA THR A 289 11.77 -28.64 27.04
C THR A 289 12.10 -27.75 25.84
N SER A 290 11.13 -26.98 25.35
CA SER A 290 11.34 -25.95 24.34
C SER A 290 12.26 -24.82 24.83
N ALA A 291 12.30 -24.53 26.14
CA ALA A 291 13.22 -23.56 26.73
C ALA A 291 14.69 -23.99 26.58
N ASP A 292 14.98 -25.28 26.80
CA ASP A 292 16.31 -25.86 26.61
C ASP A 292 16.75 -25.77 25.13
N ARG A 293 15.82 -26.02 24.20
CA ARG A 293 16.06 -25.87 22.75
C ARG A 293 16.29 -24.42 22.33
N ILE A 294 15.53 -23.47 22.88
CA ILE A 294 15.72 -22.04 22.66
C ILE A 294 17.11 -21.62 23.12
N LEU A 295 17.52 -22.01 24.34
CA LEU A 295 18.88 -21.73 24.83
C LEU A 295 19.95 -22.29 23.89
N GLN A 296 19.81 -23.54 23.43
CA GLN A 296 20.77 -24.15 22.51
C GLN A 296 20.88 -23.39 21.20
N MET A 297 19.74 -23.06 20.56
CA MET A 297 19.74 -22.37 19.27
C MET A 297 20.23 -20.92 19.37
N ASN A 298 19.78 -20.17 20.36
CA ASN A 298 20.24 -18.79 20.56
C ASN A 298 21.71 -18.71 20.96
N SER A 299 22.23 -19.69 21.72
CA SER A 299 23.67 -19.77 22.00
C SER A 299 24.48 -20.02 20.73
N ALA A 300 24.01 -20.91 19.86
CA ALA A 300 24.69 -21.20 18.59
C ALA A 300 24.62 -20.02 17.61
N PHE A 301 23.46 -19.37 17.50
CA PHE A 301 23.28 -18.15 16.73
C PHE A 301 24.21 -17.02 17.21
N HIS A 302 24.31 -16.83 18.53
CA HIS A 302 25.20 -15.83 19.14
C HIS A 302 26.68 -16.08 18.81
N ILE A 303 27.14 -17.33 18.86
CA ILE A 303 28.53 -17.68 18.55
C ILE A 303 28.86 -17.35 17.09
N GLU A 304 27.98 -17.73 16.16
CA GLU A 304 28.22 -17.45 14.73
C GLU A 304 28.08 -15.95 14.42
N LEU A 305 27.14 -15.25 15.06
CA LEU A 305 27.01 -13.79 14.95
C LEU A 305 28.27 -13.08 15.46
N ARG A 306 28.82 -13.52 16.59
CA ARG A 306 30.09 -13.01 17.14
C ARG A 306 31.22 -13.23 16.14
N ARG A 307 31.35 -14.44 15.58
CA ARG A 307 32.40 -14.78 14.61
C ARG A 307 32.38 -13.86 13.39
N ILE A 308 31.20 -13.65 12.80
CA ILE A 308 31.04 -12.76 11.63
C ILE A 308 31.45 -11.32 11.97
N MET A 309 31.11 -10.85 13.16
CA MET A 309 31.39 -9.48 13.60
C MET A 309 32.88 -9.25 13.92
N GLU A 310 33.57 -10.26 14.45
CA GLU A 310 35.01 -10.25 14.69
C GLU A 310 35.79 -10.34 13.36
N GLU A 311 35.38 -11.21 12.43
CA GLU A 311 35.99 -11.35 11.11
C GLU A 311 35.86 -10.06 10.26
N SER A 312 34.77 -9.32 10.42
CA SER A 312 34.53 -8.08 9.68
C SER A 312 35.01 -6.82 10.42
N GLU A 313 35.58 -6.93 11.62
CA GLU A 313 35.97 -5.78 12.45
C GLU A 313 37.07 -4.95 11.79
N GLU A 314 38.15 -5.60 11.35
CA GLU A 314 39.30 -4.90 10.76
C GLU A 314 38.93 -4.21 9.43
N GLU A 315 38.09 -4.85 8.61
CA GLU A 315 37.60 -4.29 7.34
C GLU A 315 36.62 -3.14 7.56
N ALA A 316 35.75 -3.25 8.57
CA ALA A 316 34.80 -2.20 8.92
C ALA A 316 35.51 -0.94 9.45
N VAL A 317 36.54 -1.09 10.30
CA VAL A 317 37.31 0.04 10.83
C VAL A 317 38.02 0.79 9.69
N LYS A 318 38.65 0.06 8.76
CA LYS A 318 39.29 0.66 7.57
C LYS A 318 38.29 1.40 6.68
N ASP A 319 37.09 0.87 6.50
CA ASP A 319 36.04 1.48 5.67
C ASP A 319 35.38 2.72 6.33
N ILE A 320 35.37 2.77 7.66
CA ILE A 320 34.90 3.93 8.44
C ILE A 320 35.94 5.07 8.43
N GLU A 321 37.23 4.75 8.49
CA GLU A 321 38.33 5.73 8.49
C GLU A 321 38.63 6.33 7.11
N THR A 322 38.22 5.65 6.02
CA THR A 322 38.44 6.13 4.66
C THR A 322 37.37 7.16 4.26
N PRO A 323 37.71 8.44 4.01
CA PRO A 323 36.75 9.45 3.60
C PRO A 323 36.17 9.13 2.21
N THR A 324 34.84 9.20 2.10
CA THR A 324 34.02 8.86 0.92
C THR A 324 34.39 9.60 -0.37
N VAL A 325 35.24 10.62 -0.31
CA VAL A 325 35.68 11.45 -1.44
C VAL A 325 36.82 10.80 -2.24
N ALA A 326 37.55 9.82 -1.67
CA ALA A 326 38.71 9.21 -2.34
C ALA A 326 38.38 8.10 -3.37
N LEU A 327 37.12 7.63 -3.42
CA LEU A 327 36.72 6.50 -4.29
C LEU A 327 36.19 6.91 -5.68
N ALA A 328 36.03 8.22 -5.95
CA ALA A 328 35.66 8.69 -7.28
C ALA A 328 36.85 8.69 -8.29
N GLY A 329 38.06 8.33 -7.84
CA GLY A 329 39.29 8.56 -8.62
C GLY A 329 40.19 7.35 -8.92
N SER A 330 39.93 6.14 -8.41
CA SER A 330 40.84 5.01 -8.63
C SER A 330 40.20 3.88 -9.42
N LYS A 331 40.28 4.00 -10.76
CA LYS A 331 40.19 2.86 -11.68
C LYS A 331 41.53 2.11 -11.62
N LEU A 332 41.63 1.09 -10.79
CA LEU A 332 42.62 0.04 -11.03
C LEU A 332 42.03 -1.33 -10.66
N GLY A 333 42.04 -2.22 -11.64
CA GLY A 333 41.38 -3.51 -11.61
C GLY A 333 41.86 -4.44 -10.50
N GLY A 334 40.90 -5.13 -9.92
CA GLY A 334 41.09 -6.27 -9.05
C GLY A 334 39.74 -6.94 -8.86
N SER A 335 39.58 -8.13 -9.45
CA SER A 335 38.45 -9.04 -9.18
C SER A 335 38.45 -9.39 -7.68
N VAL A 336 37.69 -8.65 -6.89
CA VAL A 336 37.46 -8.93 -5.48
C VAL A 336 35.95 -9.07 -5.32
N ARG A 337 35.51 -10.25 -4.89
CA ARG A 337 34.14 -10.58 -4.49
C ARG A 337 33.49 -9.38 -3.82
N VAL A 338 32.20 -9.14 -4.07
CA VAL A 338 31.35 -8.15 -3.38
C VAL A 338 31.42 -8.38 -1.86
N LYS A 339 32.48 -7.88 -1.23
CA LYS A 339 32.77 -8.05 0.18
C LYS A 339 32.25 -6.79 0.82
N ASP A 340 31.06 -6.88 1.39
CA ASP A 340 30.50 -5.82 2.21
C ASP A 340 31.43 -5.61 3.42
N PRO A 341 32.21 -4.51 3.46
CA PRO A 341 33.21 -4.30 4.51
C PRO A 341 32.57 -4.12 5.89
N SER A 342 31.27 -3.83 5.95
CA SER A 342 30.53 -3.68 7.21
C SER A 342 30.11 -5.01 7.85
N GLY A 343 30.14 -6.12 7.09
CA GLY A 343 29.63 -7.43 7.53
C GLY A 343 28.09 -7.55 7.56
N ALA A 344 27.35 -6.50 7.21
CA ALA A 344 25.89 -6.48 7.26
C ALA A 344 25.25 -7.56 6.38
N LEU A 345 25.80 -7.85 5.20
CA LEU A 345 25.32 -8.90 4.30
C LEU A 345 25.47 -10.29 4.90
N SER A 346 26.60 -10.55 5.56
CA SER A 346 26.87 -11.82 6.23
C SER A 346 25.94 -12.02 7.42
N VAL A 347 25.75 -10.98 8.25
CA VAL A 347 24.75 -10.99 9.33
C VAL A 347 23.35 -11.23 8.77
N ALA A 348 23.04 -10.65 7.61
CA ALA A 348 21.72 -10.81 7.02
C ALA A 348 21.43 -12.22 6.52
N ARG A 349 22.43 -12.86 5.92
CA ARG A 349 22.37 -14.28 5.55
C ARG A 349 22.25 -15.18 6.79
N LEU A 350 22.98 -14.87 7.86
CA LEU A 350 22.89 -15.59 9.13
C LEU A 350 21.46 -15.55 9.69
N CYS A 351 20.83 -14.38 9.73
CA CYS A 351 19.45 -14.24 10.20
C CYS A 351 18.46 -15.06 9.35
N LEU A 352 18.63 -15.09 8.02
CA LEU A 352 17.80 -15.92 7.14
C LEU A 352 17.96 -17.42 7.37
N GLU A 353 19.15 -17.86 7.77
CA GLU A 353 19.40 -19.27 8.05
C GLU A 353 18.85 -19.69 9.42
N TRP A 354 19.00 -18.84 10.43
CA TRP A 354 18.68 -19.19 11.82
C TRP A 354 17.23 -18.92 12.21
N PHE A 355 16.61 -17.82 11.74
CA PHE A 355 15.25 -17.49 12.14
C PHE A 355 14.21 -18.55 11.76
N PRO A 356 14.26 -19.22 10.59
CA PRO A 356 13.35 -20.33 10.31
C PRO A 356 13.48 -21.47 11.33
N LYS A 357 14.70 -21.76 11.81
CA LYS A 357 14.95 -22.81 12.82
C LYS A 357 14.32 -22.46 14.17
N PHE A 358 14.12 -21.16 14.47
CA PHE A 358 13.47 -20.70 15.70
C PHE A 358 11.97 -21.03 15.75
N THR A 359 11.32 -21.26 14.61
CA THR A 359 9.87 -21.44 14.51
C THR A 359 9.33 -22.47 15.51
N ASP A 360 9.81 -23.71 15.45
CA ASP A 360 9.24 -24.81 16.24
C ASP A 360 9.44 -24.61 17.75
N SER A 361 10.64 -24.24 18.18
CA SER A 361 10.94 -24.10 19.61
C SER A 361 10.23 -22.91 20.24
N TYR A 362 10.16 -21.77 19.53
CA TYR A 362 9.48 -20.59 20.05
C TYR A 362 7.96 -20.76 20.01
N GLN A 363 7.39 -21.42 19.01
CA GLN A 363 5.97 -21.80 18.96
C GLN A 363 5.54 -22.58 20.20
N ASP A 364 6.27 -23.65 20.51
CA ASP A 364 5.99 -24.50 21.67
C ASP A 364 6.09 -23.71 22.98
N TYR A 365 7.10 -22.84 23.10
CA TYR A 365 7.28 -21.99 24.28
C TYR A 365 6.20 -20.91 24.42
N ILE A 366 5.81 -20.25 23.33
CA ILE A 366 4.75 -19.24 23.32
C ILE A 366 3.43 -19.88 23.77
N LYS A 367 3.09 -21.06 23.21
CA LYS A 367 1.90 -21.84 23.61
C LYS A 367 1.92 -22.17 25.10
N ALA A 368 3.05 -22.67 25.61
CA ALA A 368 3.20 -22.95 27.04
C ALA A 368 3.11 -21.69 27.92
N SER A 369 3.65 -20.56 27.45
CA SER A 369 3.75 -19.32 28.21
C SER A 369 2.41 -18.70 28.59
N GLN A 370 1.36 -18.99 27.82
CA GLN A 370 -0.02 -18.55 28.11
C GLN A 370 -0.53 -19.10 29.45
N HIS A 371 -0.03 -20.27 29.88
CA HIS A 371 -0.43 -20.92 31.12
C HIS A 371 0.47 -20.59 32.31
N PHE A 372 1.63 -19.94 32.10
CA PHE A 372 2.58 -19.63 33.17
C PHE A 372 1.98 -18.78 34.30
N PRO A 373 1.16 -17.73 34.05
CA PRO A 373 0.58 -16.94 35.13
C PRO A 373 -0.33 -17.77 36.04
N THR A 374 -1.16 -18.62 35.46
CA THR A 374 -2.09 -19.50 36.21
C THR A 374 -1.33 -20.54 37.02
N LEU A 375 -0.30 -21.15 36.44
CA LEU A 375 0.54 -22.13 37.12
C LEU A 375 1.32 -21.50 38.28
N LEU A 376 1.98 -20.35 38.05
CA LEU A 376 2.71 -19.62 39.08
C LEU A 376 1.81 -19.21 40.24
N ASN A 377 0.63 -18.64 39.96
CA ASN A 377 -0.31 -18.24 41.01
C ASN A 377 -0.85 -19.46 41.77
N GLY A 378 -1.07 -20.58 41.07
CA GLY A 378 -1.41 -21.87 41.69
C GLY A 378 -0.34 -22.34 42.67
N PHE A 379 0.93 -22.29 42.28
CA PHE A 379 2.05 -22.71 43.15
C PHE A 379 2.31 -21.76 44.31
N LEU A 380 2.07 -20.45 44.12
CA LEU A 380 2.22 -19.42 45.15
C LEU A 380 1.06 -19.42 46.17
N SER A 381 -0.13 -19.87 45.77
CA SER A 381 -1.29 -19.97 46.66
C SER A 381 -1.11 -21.06 47.72
N LYS A 382 -0.36 -22.13 47.41
CA LYS A 382 -0.04 -23.23 48.32
C LYS A 382 1.16 -22.85 49.19
N GLN A 383 1.08 -23.06 50.52
CA GLN A 383 2.25 -22.96 51.41
C GLN A 383 3.20 -24.14 51.12
N SER A 384 4.10 -23.93 50.15
CA SER A 384 5.02 -24.94 49.64
C SER A 384 6.46 -24.46 49.75
N SER A 385 7.41 -25.41 49.74
CA SER A 385 8.84 -25.08 49.61
C SER A 385 9.15 -24.25 48.36
N PHE A 386 8.31 -24.37 47.33
CA PHE A 386 8.34 -23.56 46.12
C PHE A 386 8.10 -22.08 46.40
N ARG A 387 7.06 -21.71 47.16
CA ARG A 387 6.76 -20.32 47.52
C ARG A 387 7.91 -19.66 48.30
N GLN A 388 8.55 -20.38 49.21
CA GLN A 388 9.66 -19.85 50.01
C GLN A 388 10.88 -19.53 49.15
N ARG A 389 11.17 -20.33 48.12
CA ARG A 389 12.26 -20.10 47.16
C ARG A 389 11.92 -19.02 46.12
N VAL A 390 10.68 -18.96 45.65
CA VAL A 390 10.22 -17.86 44.78
C VAL A 390 10.30 -16.51 45.51
N ASN A 391 10.04 -16.48 46.82
CA ASN A 391 10.25 -15.29 47.64
C ASN A 391 11.73 -14.94 47.83
N GLN A 392 12.64 -15.92 47.86
CA GLN A 392 14.10 -15.70 47.96
C GLN A 392 14.73 -15.24 46.64
N ALA A 393 14.30 -15.82 45.52
CA ALA A 393 14.75 -15.46 44.17
C ALA A 393 14.05 -14.18 43.63
N GLY A 394 12.94 -13.78 44.24
CA GLY A 394 12.11 -12.66 43.81
C GLY A 394 11.07 -13.10 42.79
N GLU A 395 9.81 -13.09 43.19
CA GLU A 395 8.66 -13.48 42.37
C GLU A 395 8.60 -12.71 41.04
N GLN A 396 8.90 -11.42 41.09
CA GLN A 396 8.94 -10.56 39.91
C GLN A 396 10.13 -10.86 39.01
N ALA A 397 11.26 -11.30 39.56
CA ALA A 397 12.44 -11.70 38.78
C ALA A 397 12.12 -12.96 37.97
N ILE A 398 11.53 -13.98 38.60
CA ILE A 398 11.13 -15.22 37.92
C ILE A 398 10.10 -14.95 36.80
N ARG A 399 9.07 -14.13 37.08
CA ARG A 399 8.10 -13.74 36.04
C ARG A 399 8.73 -12.99 34.88
N SER A 400 9.66 -12.07 35.17
CA SER A 400 10.38 -11.29 34.16
C SER A 400 11.27 -12.18 33.28
N VAL A 401 11.99 -13.12 33.89
CA VAL A 401 12.88 -14.03 33.15
C VAL A 401 12.07 -15.01 32.29
N LEU A 402 10.92 -15.50 32.76
CA LEU A 402 10.04 -16.41 32.01
C LEU A 402 9.42 -15.79 30.76
N ILE A 403 9.13 -14.48 30.76
CA ILE A 403 8.52 -13.79 29.61
C ILE A 403 9.55 -13.28 28.59
N GLU A 404 10.83 -13.18 28.98
CA GLU A 404 11.90 -12.65 28.13
C GLU A 404 12.01 -13.35 26.75
N PRO A 405 11.84 -14.70 26.62
CA PRO A 405 11.88 -15.35 25.31
C PRO A 405 10.76 -14.92 24.38
N VAL A 406 9.55 -14.71 24.91
CA VAL A 406 8.40 -14.22 24.14
C VAL A 406 8.64 -12.78 23.67
N GLN A 407 9.29 -11.96 24.51
CA GLN A 407 9.60 -10.57 24.17
C GLN A 407 10.79 -10.43 23.21
N ARG A 408 11.68 -11.43 23.10
CA ARG A 408 12.85 -11.34 22.23
C ARG A 408 12.48 -11.27 20.75
N LEU A 409 11.47 -12.01 20.31
CA LEU A 409 11.08 -12.06 18.90
C LEU A 409 10.66 -10.69 18.34
N PRO A 410 9.71 -9.94 18.96
CA PRO A 410 9.41 -8.57 18.51
C PRO A 410 10.61 -7.63 18.56
N ARG A 411 11.54 -7.83 19.51
CA ARG A 411 12.76 -7.03 19.60
C ARG A 411 13.70 -7.27 18.41
N TYR A 412 13.77 -8.48 17.84
CA TYR A 412 14.52 -8.70 16.58
C TYR A 412 13.96 -7.86 15.44
N SER A 413 12.63 -7.77 15.29
CA SER A 413 12.03 -6.92 14.25
C SER A 413 12.43 -5.46 14.40
N LEU A 414 12.41 -4.93 15.63
CA LEU A 414 12.82 -3.55 15.92
C LEU A 414 14.30 -3.31 15.63
N LEU A 415 15.18 -4.24 16.00
CA LEU A 415 16.62 -4.14 15.75
C LEU A 415 16.93 -4.19 14.25
N ILE A 416 16.25 -5.07 13.50
CA ILE A 416 16.39 -5.16 12.04
C ILE A 416 15.88 -3.88 11.37
N ASP A 417 14.74 -3.32 11.81
CA ASP A 417 14.24 -2.06 11.26
C ASP A 417 15.23 -0.90 11.52
N GLN A 418 15.92 -0.88 12.66
CA GLN A 418 16.98 0.09 12.93
C GLN A 418 18.19 -0.10 12.01
N ILE A 419 18.66 -1.35 11.81
CA ILE A 419 19.76 -1.67 10.89
C ILE A 419 19.39 -1.25 9.46
N VAL A 420 18.20 -1.65 8.99
CA VAL A 420 17.67 -1.29 7.66
C VAL A 420 17.60 0.22 7.48
N SER A 421 17.22 0.97 8.50
CA SER A 421 17.16 2.44 8.43
C SER A 421 18.54 3.10 8.24
N SER A 422 19.62 2.40 8.59
CA SER A 422 21.01 2.85 8.45
C SER A 422 21.66 2.36 7.15
N LEU A 423 21.02 1.45 6.42
CA LEU A 423 21.49 0.94 5.14
C LEU A 423 21.08 1.88 3.98
N PRO A 424 21.97 2.16 3.02
CA PRO A 424 21.58 2.71 1.72
C PRO A 424 20.56 1.79 1.03
N ILE A 425 19.66 2.38 0.26
CA ILE A 425 18.59 1.62 -0.43
C ILE A 425 19.14 0.62 -1.44
N THR A 426 20.37 0.83 -1.93
CA THR A 426 21.10 -0.02 -2.88
C THR A 426 21.95 -1.10 -2.21
N HIS A 427 21.98 -1.17 -0.87
CA HIS A 427 22.86 -2.10 -0.17
C HIS A 427 22.38 -3.57 -0.30
N PRO A 428 23.26 -4.53 -0.66
CA PRO A 428 22.87 -5.92 -0.91
C PRO A 428 22.26 -6.64 0.31
N ALA A 429 22.55 -6.17 1.54
CA ALA A 429 21.99 -6.71 2.78
C ALA A 429 20.53 -6.30 3.04
N LEU A 430 20.00 -5.29 2.35
CA LEU A 430 18.67 -4.75 2.62
C LEU A 430 17.56 -5.79 2.41
N GLN A 431 17.58 -6.46 1.25
CA GLN A 431 16.60 -7.48 0.89
C GLN A 431 16.62 -8.69 1.85
N PRO A 432 17.79 -9.31 2.12
CA PRO A 432 17.89 -10.36 3.13
C PRO A 432 17.40 -9.95 4.52
N MET A 433 17.68 -8.71 4.96
CA MET A 433 17.23 -8.24 6.27
C MET A 433 15.71 -8.09 6.38
N LEU A 434 15.07 -7.55 5.35
CA LEU A 434 13.60 -7.43 5.35
C LEU A 434 12.93 -8.82 5.33
N LYS A 435 13.45 -9.76 4.53
CA LYS A 435 12.98 -11.16 4.55
C LYS A 435 13.14 -11.80 5.92
N ALA A 436 14.28 -11.58 6.59
CA ALA A 436 14.52 -12.09 7.95
C ALA A 436 13.52 -11.50 8.97
N ARG A 437 13.23 -10.20 8.89
CA ARG A 437 12.21 -9.56 9.73
C ARG A 437 10.83 -10.18 9.50
N ASP A 438 10.47 -10.45 8.25
CA ASP A 438 9.16 -11.01 7.90
C ASP A 438 9.02 -12.46 8.43
N ILE A 439 10.10 -13.26 8.42
CA ILE A 439 10.12 -14.59 9.06
C ILE A 439 9.83 -14.48 10.56
N ILE A 440 10.48 -13.56 11.28
CA ILE A 440 10.22 -13.34 12.71
C ILE A 440 8.79 -12.85 12.95
N ALA A 441 8.31 -11.91 12.15
CA ALA A 441 6.93 -11.43 12.24
C ALA A 441 5.92 -12.55 12.01
N ASN A 442 6.22 -13.48 11.09
CA ASN A 442 5.43 -14.67 10.86
C ASN A 442 5.42 -15.58 12.10
N ILE A 443 6.58 -15.88 12.70
CA ILE A 443 6.67 -16.69 13.94
C ILE A 443 5.83 -16.07 15.06
N CYS A 444 5.89 -14.74 15.24
CA CYS A 444 5.08 -14.00 16.21
C CYS A 444 3.57 -14.03 15.89
N SER A 445 3.18 -14.33 14.65
CA SER A 445 1.79 -14.27 14.18
C SER A 445 1.18 -15.64 13.89
N MET A 446 1.98 -16.70 13.80
CA MET A 446 1.55 -18.09 13.72
C MET A 446 1.04 -18.59 15.08
N ASP A 447 0.42 -17.72 15.87
CA ASP A 447 -0.54 -18.18 16.86
C ASP A 447 -1.59 -18.97 16.08
N ASP A 448 -1.68 -20.28 16.32
CA ASP A 448 -2.95 -20.95 16.12
C ASP A 448 -3.94 -20.16 16.96
N PRO A 449 -4.97 -19.52 16.35
CA PRO A 449 -6.02 -18.96 17.15
C PRO A 449 -6.64 -20.14 17.90
N LEU A 450 -6.39 -20.23 19.21
CA LEU A 450 -7.41 -20.77 20.08
C LEU A 450 -8.73 -20.11 19.66
N PRO A 451 -9.86 -20.82 19.70
CA PRO A 451 -11.13 -20.40 19.11
C PRO A 451 -11.74 -19.17 19.82
N ASP A 452 -11.10 -18.01 19.69
CA ASP A 452 -11.64 -16.67 19.88
C ASP A 452 -12.30 -16.18 18.57
N LYS A 453 -12.46 -17.08 17.58
CA LYS A 453 -13.28 -16.89 16.37
C LYS A 453 -14.67 -16.27 16.62
N PRO A 454 -15.41 -16.57 17.71
CA PRO A 454 -16.68 -15.90 17.95
C PRO A 454 -16.54 -14.46 18.46
N GLN A 455 -15.39 -14.01 18.98
CA GLN A 455 -15.29 -12.67 19.56
C GLN A 455 -15.19 -11.57 18.52
N THR A 456 -14.38 -11.73 17.47
CA THR A 456 -14.21 -10.71 16.42
C THR A 456 -15.49 -10.54 15.60
N THR A 457 -16.13 -11.64 15.21
CA THR A 457 -17.41 -11.61 14.49
C THR A 457 -18.54 -11.08 15.36
N THR A 458 -18.58 -11.42 16.65
CA THR A 458 -19.56 -10.85 17.60
C THR A 458 -19.32 -9.36 17.85
N ARG A 459 -18.05 -8.92 17.98
CA ARG A 459 -17.72 -7.49 18.10
C ARG A 459 -18.11 -6.73 16.84
N MET A 460 -17.83 -7.27 15.65
CA MET A 460 -18.27 -6.67 14.38
C MET A 460 -19.80 -6.60 14.29
N ARG A 461 -20.51 -7.66 14.70
CA ARG A 461 -21.98 -7.69 14.77
C ARG A 461 -22.55 -6.61 15.70
N ASN A 462 -21.84 -6.30 16.79
CA ASN A 462 -22.23 -5.25 17.72
C ASN A 462 -21.91 -3.84 17.20
N MET A 463 -20.91 -3.69 16.34
CA MET A 463 -20.48 -2.39 15.79
C MET A 463 -21.17 -2.04 14.46
N VAL A 464 -21.64 -3.05 13.71
CA VAL A 464 -22.28 -2.89 12.40
C VAL A 464 -23.76 -3.26 12.51
N GLU A 465 -24.62 -2.25 12.38
CA GLU A 465 -26.10 -2.27 12.46
C GLU A 465 -26.76 -3.30 11.53
N SER A 466 -26.10 -3.74 10.47
CA SER A 466 -26.65 -4.70 9.50
C SER A 466 -25.64 -5.78 9.08
N TRP A 467 -24.87 -6.31 10.04
CA TRP A 467 -23.96 -7.43 9.75
C TRP A 467 -24.75 -8.73 9.47
N PRO A 468 -24.55 -9.39 8.31
CA PRO A 468 -25.26 -10.63 7.98
C PRO A 468 -24.98 -11.74 9.00
N LEU A 469 -25.98 -12.55 9.33
CA LEU A 469 -25.80 -13.69 10.23
C LEU A 469 -24.89 -14.76 9.61
N ASP A 470 -24.96 -14.92 8.29
CA ASP A 470 -24.21 -15.94 7.53
C ASP A 470 -22.79 -15.50 7.14
N LEU A 471 -22.42 -14.23 7.38
CA LEU A 471 -21.10 -13.71 7.05
C LEU A 471 -20.14 -13.90 8.23
N GLU A 472 -19.38 -14.99 8.17
CA GLU A 472 -18.26 -15.28 9.09
C GLU A 472 -16.96 -15.35 8.29
N PRO A 473 -16.19 -14.25 8.22
CA PRO A 473 -14.85 -14.29 7.64
C PRO A 473 -13.99 -15.32 8.38
N GLN A 474 -13.51 -16.32 7.66
CA GLN A 474 -12.60 -17.36 8.16
C GLN A 474 -11.16 -16.84 8.20
N GLY A 475 -10.86 -15.86 7.35
CA GLY A 475 -9.56 -15.24 7.17
C GLY A 475 -9.21 -14.18 8.20
N ARG A 476 -7.91 -13.89 8.30
CA ARG A 476 -7.41 -12.80 9.15
C ARG A 476 -7.80 -11.46 8.55
N LEU A 477 -8.25 -10.52 9.38
CA LEU A 477 -8.39 -9.11 8.96
C LEU A 477 -6.99 -8.52 8.71
N ILE A 478 -6.74 -8.13 7.46
CA ILE A 478 -5.48 -7.58 6.97
C ILE A 478 -5.45 -6.06 7.13
N LEU A 479 -6.55 -5.38 6.78
CA LEU A 479 -6.60 -3.92 6.66
C LEU A 479 -8.02 -3.38 6.83
N ALA A 480 -8.14 -2.15 7.36
CA ALA A 480 -9.35 -1.34 7.30
C ALA A 480 -9.00 0.06 6.78
N VAL A 481 -9.66 0.49 5.70
CA VAL A 481 -9.36 1.76 5.00
C VAL A 481 -10.63 2.57 4.84
N ASP A 482 -10.54 3.88 5.10
CA ASP A 482 -11.61 4.82 4.82
C ASP A 482 -11.59 5.22 3.34
N PHE A 483 -12.74 5.22 2.68
CA PHE A 483 -12.88 5.69 1.30
C PHE A 483 -14.02 6.69 1.18
N ILE A 484 -13.99 7.48 0.10
CA ILE A 484 -15.11 8.32 -0.31
C ILE A 484 -15.46 7.91 -1.74
N GLU A 485 -16.70 7.51 -1.96
CA GLU A 485 -17.20 7.18 -3.28
C GLU A 485 -17.38 8.46 -4.09
N VAL A 486 -16.78 8.48 -5.28
CA VAL A 486 -16.78 9.64 -6.16
C VAL A 486 -17.73 9.33 -7.32
N LEU A 487 -18.95 9.85 -7.25
CA LEU A 487 -19.97 9.63 -8.28
C LEU A 487 -19.75 10.56 -9.48
N PRO A 488 -20.13 10.16 -10.72
CA PRO A 488 -20.12 11.05 -11.88
C PRO A 488 -20.83 12.38 -11.54
N PRO A 489 -20.24 13.55 -11.83
CA PRO A 489 -19.13 13.84 -12.75
C PRO A 489 -17.72 13.74 -12.14
N TYR A 490 -17.53 12.91 -11.11
CA TYR A 490 -16.27 12.61 -10.46
C TYR A 490 -15.55 13.82 -9.85
N GLN A 491 -16.33 14.76 -9.33
CA GLN A 491 -15.79 15.88 -8.58
C GLN A 491 -15.22 15.38 -7.27
N ILE A 492 -14.08 15.95 -6.86
CA ILE A 492 -13.52 15.68 -5.53
C ILE A 492 -14.57 16.12 -4.51
N PRO A 493 -15.14 15.19 -3.73
CA PRO A 493 -16.18 15.52 -2.77
C PRO A 493 -15.62 16.51 -1.75
N LYS A 494 -16.43 17.49 -1.38
CA LYS A 494 -16.08 18.41 -0.30
C LYS A 494 -15.84 17.59 0.98
N PRO A 495 -14.94 18.02 1.88
CA PRO A 495 -14.64 17.25 3.10
C PRO A 495 -15.85 16.93 3.99
N ASP A 496 -16.98 17.62 3.80
CA ASP A 496 -18.24 17.41 4.51
C ASP A 496 -19.24 16.48 3.78
N ASP A 497 -18.90 15.91 2.63
CA ASP A 497 -19.80 15.08 1.82
C ASP A 497 -19.88 13.65 2.38
N THR A 498 -20.74 13.49 3.39
CA THR A 498 -20.83 12.29 4.23
C THR A 498 -21.63 11.14 3.62
N GLU A 499 -22.44 11.40 2.59
CA GLU A 499 -23.33 10.39 2.01
C GLU A 499 -22.58 9.29 1.24
N ASN A 500 -21.37 9.61 0.78
CA ASN A 500 -20.51 8.74 -0.02
C ASN A 500 -19.31 8.19 0.77
N ALA A 501 -19.19 8.51 2.06
CA ALA A 501 -18.09 8.01 2.88
C ALA A 501 -18.33 6.55 3.31
N GLY A 502 -17.30 5.73 3.14
CA GLY A 502 -17.34 4.31 3.48
C GLY A 502 -16.05 3.82 4.11
N MET A 503 -16.04 2.54 4.43
CA MET A 503 -14.88 1.83 4.94
C MET A 503 -14.77 0.45 4.29
N PHE A 504 -13.57 0.09 3.86
CA PHE A 504 -13.25 -1.20 3.30
C PHE A 504 -12.49 -2.04 4.31
N LEU A 505 -12.97 -3.25 4.60
CA LEU A 505 -12.28 -4.25 5.41
C LEU A 505 -11.74 -5.34 4.50
N LEU A 506 -10.43 -5.51 4.51
CA LEU A 506 -9.74 -6.56 3.77
C LEU A 506 -9.47 -7.73 4.70
N PHE A 507 -10.08 -8.88 4.46
CA PHE A 507 -9.71 -10.15 5.06
C PHE A 507 -8.86 -10.96 4.08
N SER A 508 -8.16 -11.97 4.58
CA SER A 508 -7.40 -12.88 3.71
C SER A 508 -8.28 -13.73 2.78
N ASP A 509 -9.56 -13.86 3.09
CA ASP A 509 -10.55 -14.67 2.37
C ASP A 509 -11.71 -13.86 1.77
N CYS A 510 -11.98 -12.66 2.27
CA CYS A 510 -13.07 -11.82 1.77
C CYS A 510 -12.81 -10.32 1.90
N ILE A 511 -13.69 -9.56 1.27
CA ILE A 511 -13.69 -8.10 1.26
C ILE A 511 -15.06 -7.64 1.75
N VAL A 512 -15.08 -6.70 2.70
CA VAL A 512 -16.32 -6.14 3.25
C VAL A 512 -16.34 -4.62 3.04
N ILE A 513 -17.43 -4.12 2.47
CA ILE A 513 -17.65 -2.70 2.23
C ILE A 513 -18.73 -2.20 3.18
N LEU A 514 -18.40 -1.15 3.93
CA LEU A 514 -19.24 -0.55 4.95
C LEU A 514 -19.56 0.88 4.54
N LYS A 515 -20.82 1.29 4.70
CA LYS A 515 -21.24 2.68 4.55
C LYS A 515 -21.23 3.38 5.91
N LYS A 516 -20.61 4.55 6.01
CA LYS A 516 -20.57 5.31 7.25
C LYS A 516 -21.88 6.08 7.44
N LYS A 517 -22.49 5.96 8.62
CA LYS A 517 -23.73 6.68 8.98
C LYS A 517 -23.46 7.97 9.77
N VAL A 518 -22.34 8.05 10.49
CA VAL A 518 -21.92 9.21 11.30
C VAL A 518 -20.40 9.37 11.26
N MET A 519 -19.91 10.61 11.30
CA MET A 519 -18.48 10.93 11.34
C MET A 519 -17.87 10.63 12.72
N GLY A 520 -16.68 10.04 12.74
CA GLY A 520 -15.86 9.89 13.94
C GLY A 520 -15.06 8.59 14.01
N LEU A 521 -15.62 7.49 13.49
CA LEU A 521 -14.93 6.20 13.44
C LEU A 521 -14.07 6.11 12.17
N THR A 522 -12.75 6.11 12.34
CA THR A 522 -11.80 5.82 11.27
C THR A 522 -11.55 4.31 11.17
N GLY A 523 -11.10 3.84 10.00
CA GLY A 523 -10.70 2.43 9.84
C GLY A 523 -9.60 2.02 10.83
N ARG A 524 -8.75 2.97 11.23
CA ARG A 524 -7.76 2.77 12.29
C ARG A 524 -8.37 2.59 13.66
N ASP A 525 -9.44 3.31 13.98
CA ASP A 525 -10.13 3.18 15.26
C ASP A 525 -10.90 1.86 15.33
N LEU A 526 -11.51 1.44 14.21
CA LEU A 526 -12.10 0.10 14.11
C LEU A 526 -11.04 -0.99 14.29
N LEU A 527 -9.90 -0.91 13.59
CA LEU A 527 -8.80 -1.86 13.78
C LEU A 527 -8.30 -1.85 15.23
N ARG A 528 -8.16 -0.69 15.87
CA ARG A 528 -7.76 -0.62 17.29
C ARG A 528 -8.79 -1.28 18.21
N GLU A 529 -10.08 -1.12 17.98
CA GLU A 529 -11.13 -1.77 18.78
C GLU A 529 -11.19 -3.29 18.56
N LEU A 530 -10.89 -3.76 17.34
CA LEU A 530 -10.82 -5.17 17.00
C LEU A 530 -9.53 -5.83 17.50
N ASP A 531 -8.39 -5.14 17.36
CA ASP A 531 -7.06 -5.55 17.81
C ASP A 531 -6.85 -5.34 19.31
N LYS A 532 -7.79 -4.68 20.03
CA LYS A 532 -7.77 -4.63 21.50
C LYS A 532 -7.68 -6.06 22.00
N PRO A 533 -6.49 -6.52 22.42
CA PRO A 533 -6.35 -7.87 22.86
C PRO A 533 -7.11 -7.97 24.17
N SER A 534 -7.60 -9.16 24.49
CA SER A 534 -7.98 -9.53 25.85
C SER A 534 -6.84 -9.29 26.88
N ALA A 535 -5.67 -8.83 26.44
CA ALA A 535 -4.61 -8.22 27.23
C ALA A 535 -5.05 -6.97 28.04
N ALA A 536 -6.07 -6.22 27.64
CA ALA A 536 -6.65 -5.20 28.53
C ALA A 536 -7.34 -5.85 29.74
N GLY A 537 -7.93 -7.04 29.56
CA GLY A 537 -8.42 -7.87 30.67
C GLY A 537 -7.30 -8.41 31.56
N LEU A 538 -6.16 -8.81 30.96
CA LEU A 538 -4.98 -9.24 31.72
C LEU A 538 -4.26 -8.09 32.44
N MET A 539 -4.13 -6.91 31.82
CA MET A 539 -3.52 -5.74 32.46
C MET A 539 -4.46 -5.10 33.50
N MET A 540 -5.78 -5.07 33.27
CA MET A 540 -6.76 -4.66 34.29
C MET A 540 -6.81 -5.64 35.47
N SER A 541 -6.61 -6.94 35.23
CA SER A 541 -6.48 -7.91 36.34
C SER A 541 -5.17 -7.77 37.12
N MET A 542 -4.12 -7.19 36.53
CA MET A 542 -2.85 -6.93 37.23
C MET A 542 -2.79 -5.57 37.93
N THR A 543 -3.55 -4.55 37.48
CA THR A 543 -3.56 -3.21 38.10
C THR A 543 -4.72 -2.98 39.08
N ASN A 544 -5.81 -3.75 39.02
CA ASN A 544 -6.92 -3.63 39.97
C ASN A 544 -6.59 -4.13 41.40
N ALA A 545 -5.43 -4.78 41.59
CA ALA A 545 -4.91 -5.08 42.93
C ALA A 545 -4.31 -3.85 43.64
N ALA A 546 -4.28 -2.67 42.99
CA ALA A 546 -3.70 -1.42 43.53
C ALA A 546 -4.74 -0.29 43.76
N GLY A 547 -6.04 -0.61 43.90
CA GLY A 547 -6.99 0.27 44.61
C GLY A 547 -7.28 1.67 44.03
N GLY A 548 -7.34 1.84 42.71
CA GLY A 548 -7.84 3.07 42.07
C GLY A 548 -9.24 2.91 41.47
N PRO A 549 -10.11 3.94 41.47
CA PRO A 549 -11.45 3.85 40.92
C PRO A 549 -11.42 3.66 39.39
N PRO A 550 -12.37 2.91 38.80
CA PRO A 550 -12.36 2.62 37.37
C PRO A 550 -12.59 3.90 36.53
N PRO A 551 -11.83 4.12 35.44
CA PRO A 551 -12.13 5.18 34.50
C PRO A 551 -13.40 4.84 33.71
N MET A 552 -14.26 5.84 33.60
CA MET A 552 -15.61 5.82 33.02
C MET A 552 -15.78 4.98 31.76
N SER A 553 -16.79 4.11 31.78
CA SER A 553 -17.43 3.56 30.59
C SER A 553 -18.04 4.70 29.76
N LEU A 554 -17.53 4.92 28.55
CA LEU A 554 -18.22 5.73 27.56
C LEU A 554 -19.29 4.87 26.87
N PRO A 555 -20.58 5.28 26.88
CA PRO A 555 -21.60 4.64 26.07
C PRO A 555 -21.45 5.14 24.63
N LEU A 556 -21.16 4.27 23.68
CA LEU A 556 -21.18 4.64 22.25
C LEU A 556 -22.39 3.99 21.57
N LEU A 557 -23.42 4.80 21.35
CA LEU A 557 -24.46 4.58 20.35
C LEU A 557 -23.89 4.96 18.98
N GLY A 558 -23.92 4.05 17.99
CA GLY A 558 -23.65 4.43 16.60
C GLY A 558 -23.48 3.23 15.68
N GLY A 559 -24.43 3.02 14.76
CA GLY A 559 -24.47 1.89 13.83
C GLY A 559 -23.76 2.16 12.49
N ILE A 560 -23.05 1.15 11.98
CA ILE A 560 -22.49 1.10 10.61
C ILE A 560 -23.37 0.16 9.76
N ILE A 561 -23.68 0.47 8.50
CA ILE A 561 -24.52 -0.41 7.66
C ILE A 561 -23.66 -1.14 6.63
N LEU A 562 -23.87 -2.44 6.46
CA LEU A 562 -23.22 -3.27 5.45
C LEU A 562 -23.88 -3.07 4.09
N ALA A 563 -23.10 -2.76 3.06
CA ALA A 563 -23.56 -2.76 1.68
C ALA A 563 -22.99 -4.00 0.96
N THR A 564 -23.91 -4.81 0.45
CA THR A 564 -23.85 -6.06 -0.35
C THR A 564 -22.51 -6.64 -0.86
N PHE A 565 -22.49 -7.98 -0.86
CA PHE A 565 -21.48 -8.92 -1.40
C PHE A 565 -21.11 -8.73 -2.88
N ALA A 566 -19.81 -8.88 -3.18
CA ALA A 566 -19.33 -9.40 -4.47
C ALA A 566 -18.35 -10.55 -4.21
N SER A 567 -18.69 -11.75 -4.69
CA SER A 567 -17.80 -12.92 -4.66
C SER A 567 -16.55 -12.66 -5.51
N PRO A 568 -15.36 -13.20 -5.16
CA PRO A 568 -14.10 -12.94 -5.89
C PRO A 568 -14.11 -13.40 -7.35
N ASN A 569 -15.05 -14.26 -7.74
CA ASN A 569 -15.13 -14.83 -9.09
C ASN A 569 -15.73 -13.91 -10.16
N LEU A 570 -16.12 -12.66 -9.84
CA LEU A 570 -16.68 -11.74 -10.83
C LEU A 570 -15.75 -10.58 -11.24
N PHE A 571 -14.59 -10.41 -10.59
CA PHE A 571 -13.72 -9.25 -10.82
C PHE A 571 -12.86 -9.32 -12.11
N MET A 572 -12.84 -10.46 -12.81
CA MET A 572 -12.07 -10.62 -14.05
C MET A 572 -12.79 -10.20 -15.34
N GLY A 573 -14.06 -9.77 -15.28
CA GLY A 573 -14.89 -9.65 -16.50
C GLY A 573 -15.28 -8.25 -16.97
N LYS A 574 -15.07 -7.17 -16.20
CA LYS A 574 -15.63 -5.83 -16.53
C LYS A 574 -14.71 -4.67 -16.17
N TRP A 575 -13.48 -4.71 -16.68
CA TRP A 575 -12.60 -3.53 -16.80
C TRP A 575 -11.97 -3.44 -18.21
N CYS A 576 -12.73 -3.87 -19.22
CA CYS A 576 -12.46 -3.58 -20.63
C CYS A 576 -13.79 -3.18 -21.27
N GLY A 577 -13.94 -1.88 -21.53
CA GLY A 577 -15.10 -1.25 -22.13
C GLY A 577 -14.86 0.24 -22.21
#